data_AF-A0A091RN17-F1
#
_entry.id   AF-A0A091RN17-F1
#
_cell.length_a   1.000
_cell.length_b   1.000
_cell.length_c   1.000
_cell.angle_alpha   90.00
_cell.angle_beta   90.00
_cell.angle_gamma   90.00
#
_symmetry.space_group_name_H-M   'P 1'
#
loop_
_entity.id
_entity.type
_entity.pdbx_description
1 polymer ?
#
loop_
_entity_poly.entity_id
_entity_poly.type
_entity_poly.pdbx_seq_one_letter_code
_entity_poly.pdbx_strand_id
1 'polypeptide(L)'
;HPHHQDSRLNSVSSTQNDLVQKMSGEGLSRNGSKAGGEGSKYKIKKQLSEQDLQQLRLKINGRERKRMHDLNLAMDGLREVMPYAHGPSVRKLSKIATLLLARNYILMLTSSLEEMKRLVGEIYGGHHSAFHCGTV
;
A
#
# COMPACT_ATOMS: atom_id res chain seq x y z
N HIS A 1 54.37 5.38 -16.13
CA HIS A 1 53.22 5.74 -15.27
C HIS A 1 51.95 5.68 -16.12
N PRO A 2 51.03 4.73 -15.88
CA PRO A 2 49.79 4.62 -16.67
C PRO A 2 48.68 5.48 -16.05
N HIS A 3 47.94 6.19 -16.90
CA HIS A 3 46.72 6.92 -16.52
C HIS A 3 45.49 6.00 -16.63
N HIS A 4 44.76 5.89 -15.53
CA HIS A 4 43.40 5.35 -15.44
C HIS A 4 42.43 6.13 -16.35
N GLN A 5 41.51 5.40 -16.99
CA GLN A 5 40.16 5.91 -17.25
C GLN A 5 39.17 4.75 -17.17
N ASP A 6 38.52 4.65 -16.01
CA ASP A 6 37.39 3.79 -15.74
C ASP A 6 36.21 4.16 -16.65
N SER A 7 35.86 3.25 -17.55
CA SER A 7 34.64 3.34 -18.35
C SER A 7 33.98 1.96 -18.41
N ARG A 8 33.51 1.50 -17.26
CA ARG A 8 32.52 0.41 -17.20
C ARG A 8 31.18 0.99 -16.80
N LEU A 9 30.38 1.22 -17.82
CA LEU A 9 28.96 1.55 -17.77
C LEU A 9 28.25 0.58 -16.81
N ASN A 10 27.81 1.08 -15.66
CA ASN A 10 26.89 0.36 -14.80
C ASN A 10 25.49 0.48 -15.40
N SER A 11 25.20 -0.33 -16.41
CA SER A 11 23.88 -0.41 -17.04
C SER A 11 22.93 -1.11 -16.06
N VAL A 12 22.24 -0.32 -15.24
CA VAL A 12 21.04 -0.77 -14.53
C VAL A 12 19.91 -0.89 -15.54
N SER A 13 19.90 -2.02 -16.25
CA SER A 13 18.72 -2.51 -16.95
C SER A 13 18.44 -3.92 -16.47
N SER A 14 17.42 -4.08 -15.62
CA SER A 14 16.91 -5.39 -15.21
C SER A 14 15.40 -5.38 -15.37
N THR A 15 14.97 -5.45 -16.63
CA THR A 15 13.60 -5.78 -17.04
C THR A 15 13.51 -7.09 -17.80
N GLN A 16 14.53 -7.96 -17.75
CA GLN A 16 14.49 -9.20 -18.51
C GLN A 16 15.12 -10.35 -17.74
N ASN A 17 14.29 -11.06 -16.97
CA ASN A 17 14.50 -12.47 -16.58
C ASN A 17 13.20 -13.05 -16.01
N ASP A 18 12.08 -12.87 -16.73
CA ASP A 18 10.77 -13.48 -16.43
C ASP A 18 10.51 -14.76 -17.25
N LEU A 19 11.54 -15.41 -17.78
CA LEU A 19 11.37 -16.68 -18.48
C LEU A 19 12.35 -17.72 -17.94
N VAL A 20 11.78 -18.88 -17.62
CA VAL A 20 12.44 -20.12 -17.17
C VAL A 20 12.63 -20.25 -15.65
N GLN A 21 11.52 -20.51 -14.94
CA GLN A 21 11.54 -21.52 -13.87
C GLN A 21 10.19 -22.23 -13.75
N LYS A 22 9.92 -23.10 -14.74
CA LYS A 22 8.95 -24.19 -14.65
C LYS A 22 9.73 -25.48 -14.59
N MET A 23 9.93 -26.03 -13.40
CA MET A 23 10.28 -27.45 -13.21
C MET A 23 9.62 -27.97 -11.94
N SER A 24 8.72 -28.92 -12.18
CA SER A 24 8.42 -30.14 -11.38
C SER A 24 8.36 -30.00 -9.87
N GLY A 25 7.14 -30.18 -9.34
CA GLY A 25 6.92 -30.39 -7.92
C GLY A 25 7.47 -31.70 -7.41
N GLU A 26 7.76 -31.72 -6.11
CA GLU A 26 7.72 -32.91 -5.27
C GLU A 26 7.12 -32.51 -3.92
N GLY A 27 6.12 -33.28 -3.48
CA GLY A 27 5.53 -33.14 -2.16
C GLY A 27 6.51 -33.65 -1.11
N LEU A 28 6.69 -32.90 -0.04
CA LEU A 28 7.41 -33.38 1.13
C LEU A 28 6.47 -33.45 2.33
N SER A 29 6.17 -34.70 2.69
CA SER A 29 5.45 -35.13 3.87
C SER A 29 5.92 -34.45 5.15
N ARG A 30 4.95 -33.99 5.94
CA ARG A 30 5.13 -33.65 7.36
C ARG A 30 5.38 -34.94 8.15
N ASN A 31 6.62 -35.16 8.58
CA ASN A 31 6.90 -36.07 9.69
C ASN A 31 7.29 -35.25 10.92
N GLY A 32 6.33 -35.10 11.83
CA GLY A 32 6.60 -34.64 13.19
C GLY A 32 7.13 -35.80 14.01
N SER A 33 8.42 -35.75 14.37
CA SER A 33 9.00 -36.63 15.38
C SER A 33 9.53 -35.77 16.51
N LYS A 34 8.79 -35.78 17.61
CA LYS A 34 9.17 -35.22 18.90
C LYS A 34 10.05 -36.26 19.61
N ALA A 35 11.32 -35.98 19.81
CA ALA A 35 12.17 -36.72 20.74
C ALA A 35 13.23 -35.75 21.31
N GLY A 36 13.30 -35.72 22.64
CA GLY A 36 14.24 -34.89 23.39
C GLY A 36 15.68 -35.38 23.25
N GLY A 37 16.60 -34.47 23.57
CA GLY A 37 18.02 -34.74 23.62
C GLY A 37 18.77 -33.45 23.95
N GLU A 38 19.17 -33.32 25.20
CA GLU A 38 20.14 -32.33 25.64
C GLU A 38 21.46 -32.47 24.88
N GLY A 39 22.13 -31.34 24.68
CA GLY A 39 23.56 -31.33 24.44
C GLY A 39 23.98 -31.18 22.98
N SER A 40 24.83 -30.17 22.81
CA SER A 40 25.78 -30.00 21.72
C SER A 40 25.35 -29.18 20.52
N LYS A 41 26.37 -28.44 20.06
CA LYS A 41 26.48 -27.69 18.82
C LYS A 41 25.77 -26.35 18.90
N TYR A 42 26.53 -25.36 19.37
CA TYR A 42 26.81 -24.15 18.59
C TYR A 42 26.76 -24.51 17.10
N LYS A 43 25.55 -24.51 16.51
CA LYS A 43 25.35 -24.82 15.10
C LYS A 43 25.87 -23.62 14.36
N ILE A 44 27.18 -23.71 14.07
CA ILE A 44 27.90 -23.16 12.94
C ILE A 44 26.98 -22.23 12.16
N LYS A 45 27.23 -20.92 12.32
CA LYS A 45 26.80 -19.93 11.33
C LYS A 45 27.31 -20.45 9.99
N LYS A 46 26.45 -21.11 9.21
CA LYS A 46 26.75 -21.50 7.84
C LYS A 46 26.94 -20.17 7.12
N GLN A 47 28.20 -19.82 6.85
CA GLN A 47 28.55 -18.67 6.03
C GLN A 47 27.78 -18.86 4.72
N LEU A 48 26.78 -18.00 4.49
CA LEU A 48 25.95 -18.07 3.30
C LEU A 48 26.88 -17.76 2.11
N SER A 49 26.80 -18.54 1.03
CA SER A 49 27.62 -18.24 -0.14
C SER A 49 27.21 -16.89 -0.73
N GLU A 50 28.11 -16.21 -1.44
CA GLU A 50 27.79 -14.96 -2.15
C GLU A 50 26.58 -15.13 -3.09
N GLN A 51 26.41 -16.32 -3.68
CA GLN A 51 25.27 -16.65 -4.52
C GLN A 51 23.96 -16.71 -3.72
N ASP A 52 23.97 -17.34 -2.55
CA ASP A 52 22.80 -17.40 -1.66
C ASP A 52 22.41 -15.99 -1.16
N LEU A 53 23.40 -15.14 -0.86
CA LEU A 53 23.18 -13.75 -0.47
C LEU A 53 22.55 -12.96 -1.61
N GLN A 54 23.03 -13.15 -2.84
CA GLN A 54 22.46 -12.50 -4.02
C GLN A 54 21.01 -12.94 -4.26
N GLN A 55 20.71 -14.23 -4.15
CA GLN A 55 19.35 -14.75 -4.27
C GLN A 55 18.43 -14.18 -3.18
N LEU A 56 18.91 -14.08 -1.94
CA LEU A 56 18.16 -13.47 -0.85
C LEU A 56 17.84 -12.00 -1.11
N ARG A 57 18.82 -11.22 -1.60
CA ARG A 57 18.62 -9.82 -2.00
C ARG A 57 17.56 -9.69 -3.10
N LEU A 58 17.65 -10.53 -4.13
CA LEU A 58 16.66 -10.54 -5.22
C LEU A 58 15.25 -10.88 -4.72
N LYS A 59 15.13 -11.87 -3.83
CA LYS A 59 13.85 -12.27 -3.22
C LYS A 59 13.25 -11.15 -2.37
N ILE A 60 14.07 -10.46 -1.57
CA ILE A 60 13.64 -9.31 -0.77
C ILE A 60 13.18 -8.17 -1.67
N ASN A 61 13.97 -7.83 -2.70
CA ASN A 61 13.65 -6.76 -3.63
C ASN A 61 12.35 -7.05 -4.41
N GLY A 62 12.15 -8.31 -4.83
CA GLY A 62 10.91 -8.73 -5.48
C GLY A 62 9.69 -8.55 -4.57
N ARG A 63 9.82 -8.90 -3.29
CA ARG A 63 8.76 -8.69 -2.30
C ARG A 63 8.44 -7.20 -2.09
N GLU A 64 9.45 -6.34 -2.01
CA GLU A 64 9.22 -4.90 -1.82
C GLU A 64 8.57 -4.26 -3.05
N ARG A 65 8.95 -4.68 -4.26
CA ARG A 65 8.26 -4.24 -5.49
C ARG A 65 6.78 -4.60 -5.45
N LYS A 66 6.44 -5.83 -5.06
CA LYS A 66 5.05 -6.25 -4.90
C LYS A 66 4.31 -5.39 -3.88
N ARG A 67 4.89 -5.19 -2.69
CA ARG A 67 4.31 -4.32 -1.66
C ARG A 67 4.07 -2.89 -2.17
N MET A 68 5.02 -2.32 -2.90
CA MET A 68 4.88 -0.97 -3.46
C MET A 68 3.82 -0.91 -4.56
N HIS A 69 3.67 -1.98 -5.36
CA HIS A 69 2.61 -2.09 -6.36
C HIS A 69 1.23 -2.08 -5.68
N ASP A 70 1.02 -2.90 -4.66
CA ASP A 70 -0.24 -2.96 -3.90
C ASP A 70 -0.57 -1.60 -3.26
N LEU A 71 0.45 -0.92 -2.71
CA LEU A 71 0.29 0.44 -2.18
C LEU A 71 -0.11 1.45 -3.26
N ASN A 72 0.51 1.39 -4.43
CA ASN A 72 0.19 2.30 -5.52
C ASN A 72 -1.22 2.02 -6.09
N LEU A 73 -1.66 0.76 -6.13
CA LEU A 73 -3.04 0.40 -6.48
C LEU A 73 -4.04 1.01 -5.50
N ALA A 74 -3.80 0.89 -4.18
CA ALA A 74 -4.65 1.52 -3.17
C ALA A 74 -4.68 3.06 -3.30
N MET A 75 -3.53 3.67 -3.59
CA MET A 75 -3.44 5.11 -3.84
C MET A 75 -4.20 5.55 -5.11
N ASP A 76 -4.29 4.69 -6.12
CA ASP A 76 -5.05 4.97 -7.33
C ASP A 76 -6.56 4.79 -7.10
N GLY A 77 -6.98 3.74 -6.38
CA GLY A 77 -8.37 3.60 -5.93
C GLY A 77 -8.84 4.77 -5.06
N LEU A 78 -7.94 5.33 -4.23
CA LEU A 78 -8.25 6.56 -3.49
C LEU A 78 -8.50 7.75 -4.43
N ARG A 79 -7.77 7.86 -5.55
CA ARG A 79 -7.97 8.96 -6.52
C ARG A 79 -9.32 8.85 -7.21
N GLU A 80 -9.79 7.65 -7.51
CA GLU A 80 -11.08 7.42 -8.20
C GLU A 80 -12.26 7.96 -7.40
N VAL A 81 -12.18 7.96 -6.07
CA VAL A 81 -13.24 8.46 -5.18
C VAL A 81 -13.10 9.93 -4.81
N MET A 82 -12.07 10.63 -5.32
CA MET A 82 -11.89 12.07 -5.06
C MET A 82 -12.88 12.93 -5.86
N PRO A 83 -13.24 14.12 -5.34
CA PRO A 83 -13.95 15.10 -6.15
C PRO A 83 -13.10 15.49 -7.36
N TYR A 84 -13.75 15.68 -8.52
CA TYR A 84 -13.11 16.00 -9.80
C TYR A 84 -12.14 14.94 -10.34
N ALA A 85 -12.20 13.70 -9.85
CA ALA A 85 -11.38 12.60 -10.36
C ALA A 85 -11.68 12.23 -11.83
N HIS A 86 -12.87 12.58 -12.31
CA HIS A 86 -13.37 12.19 -13.62
C HIS A 86 -13.45 13.40 -14.54
N GLY A 87 -12.89 13.26 -15.74
CA GLY A 87 -13.01 14.25 -16.81
C GLY A 87 -11.90 14.08 -17.85
N PRO A 88 -12.17 14.43 -19.12
CA PRO A 88 -11.25 14.18 -20.24
C PRO A 88 -9.92 14.91 -20.13
N SER A 89 -9.80 15.91 -19.24
CA SER A 89 -8.59 16.70 -19.02
C SER A 89 -8.03 16.61 -17.60
N VAL A 90 -8.58 15.72 -16.77
CA VAL A 90 -8.15 15.57 -15.37
C VAL A 90 -6.81 14.85 -15.33
N ARG A 91 -5.80 15.49 -14.72
CA ARG A 91 -4.47 14.90 -14.53
C ARG A 91 -4.35 14.18 -13.19
N LYS A 92 -3.54 13.12 -13.17
CA LYS A 92 -3.22 12.36 -11.95
C LYS A 92 -2.56 13.27 -10.90
N LEU A 93 -3.18 13.36 -9.73
CA LEU A 93 -2.64 14.11 -8.59
C LEU A 93 -1.39 13.42 -8.00
N SER A 94 -0.46 14.22 -7.48
CA SER A 94 0.69 13.71 -6.71
C SER A 94 0.22 12.99 -5.44
N LYS A 95 1.09 12.16 -4.84
CA LYS A 95 0.74 11.41 -3.61
C LYS A 95 0.33 12.36 -2.48
N ILE A 96 1.10 13.42 -2.27
CA ILE A 96 0.80 14.41 -1.22
C ILE A 96 -0.49 15.17 -1.51
N ALA A 97 -0.73 15.59 -2.76
CA ALA A 97 -1.95 16.29 -3.13
C ALA A 97 -3.19 15.39 -2.95
N THR A 98 -3.08 14.11 -3.31
CA THR A 98 -4.16 13.13 -3.12
C THR A 98 -4.53 12.99 -1.64
N LEU A 99 -3.52 12.86 -0.75
CA LEU A 99 -3.76 12.71 0.69
C LEU A 99 -4.36 13.97 1.33
N LEU A 100 -3.88 15.16 0.93
CA LEU A 100 -4.43 16.44 1.40
C LEU A 100 -5.88 16.62 0.95
N LEU A 101 -6.16 16.32 -0.33
CA LEU A 101 -7.52 16.40 -0.88
C LEU A 101 -8.45 15.41 -0.17
N ALA A 102 -8.02 14.18 0.06
CA ALA A 102 -8.80 13.17 0.78
C ALA A 102 -9.15 13.62 2.19
N ARG A 103 -8.19 14.15 2.96
CA ARG A 103 -8.45 14.69 4.31
C ARG A 103 -9.49 15.79 4.27
N ASN A 104 -9.33 16.77 3.39
CA ASN A 104 -10.25 17.89 3.29
C ASN A 104 -11.63 17.45 2.82
N TYR A 105 -11.69 16.46 1.92
CA TYR A 105 -12.95 15.92 1.42
C TYR A 105 -13.74 15.22 2.53
N ILE A 106 -13.08 14.40 3.36
CA ILE A 106 -13.72 13.79 4.54
C ILE A 106 -14.33 14.86 5.45
N LEU A 107 -13.57 15.92 5.78
CA LEU A 107 -14.06 16.99 6.64
C LEU A 107 -15.29 17.70 6.04
N MET A 108 -15.24 18.02 4.75
CA MET A 108 -16.35 18.69 4.06
C MET A 108 -17.61 17.81 3.99
N LEU A 109 -17.46 16.51 3.73
CA LEU A 109 -18.58 15.57 3.76
C LEU A 109 -19.19 15.46 5.16
N THR A 110 -18.37 15.39 6.20
CA THR A 110 -18.83 15.35 7.59
C THR A 110 -19.64 16.60 7.94
N SER A 111 -19.09 17.80 7.69
CA SER A 111 -19.81 19.06 7.94
C SER A 111 -21.09 19.17 7.13
N SER A 112 -21.09 18.71 5.87
CA SER A 112 -22.29 18.71 5.02
C SER A 112 -23.38 17.79 5.56
N LEU A 113 -23.00 16.63 6.10
CA LEU A 113 -23.95 15.69 6.73
C LEU A 113 -24.53 16.25 8.05
N GLU A 114 -23.72 16.92 8.85
CA GLU A 114 -24.19 17.58 10.09
C GLU A 114 -25.18 18.69 9.79
N GLU A 115 -24.88 19.53 8.81
CA GLU A 115 -25.77 20.61 8.39
C GLU A 115 -27.08 20.07 7.81
N MET A 116 -27.03 19.04 6.95
CA MET A 116 -28.26 18.39 6.45
C MET A 116 -29.11 17.80 7.58
N LYS A 117 -28.49 17.19 8.60
CA LYS A 117 -29.23 16.69 9.77
C LYS A 117 -29.89 17.82 10.56
N ARG A 118 -29.21 18.96 10.73
CA ARG A 118 -29.77 20.15 11.38
C ARG A 118 -30.99 20.67 10.63
N LEU A 119 -30.86 20.88 9.32
CA LEU A 119 -31.94 21.37 8.47
C LEU A 119 -33.15 20.42 8.46
N VAL A 120 -32.91 19.11 8.36
CA VAL A 120 -33.98 18.10 8.48
C VAL A 120 -34.62 18.18 9.87
N GLY A 121 -33.83 18.26 10.94
CA GLY A 121 -34.35 18.43 12.30
C GLY A 121 -35.24 19.67 12.47
N GLU A 122 -34.89 20.79 11.83
CA GLU A 122 -35.70 22.00 11.82
C GLU A 122 -37.02 21.84 11.07
N ILE A 123 -37.00 21.17 9.91
CA ILE A 123 -38.20 20.91 9.10
C ILE A 123 -39.16 19.96 9.82
N TYR A 124 -38.64 18.89 10.42
CA TYR A 124 -39.46 17.84 11.05
C TYR A 124 -39.76 18.09 12.54
N GLY A 125 -38.96 18.89 13.25
CA GLY A 125 -39.14 19.25 14.66
C GLY A 125 -39.83 20.61 14.89
N GLY A 126 -40.06 21.40 13.84
CA GLY A 126 -40.45 22.82 13.93
C GLY A 126 -41.92 23.18 13.72
N HIS A 127 -42.88 22.25 13.87
CA HIS A 127 -44.32 22.59 13.75
C HIS A 127 -45.07 22.76 15.09
N HIS A 128 -44.40 22.74 16.25
CA HIS A 128 -45.07 22.82 17.56
C HIS A 128 -44.91 24.13 18.35
N SER A 129 -44.17 25.12 17.84
CA SER A 129 -43.89 26.36 18.60
C SER A 129 -44.41 27.66 17.96
N ALA A 130 -45.05 27.61 16.79
CA ALA A 130 -45.60 28.80 16.13
C ALA A 130 -47.06 29.15 16.50
N PHE A 131 -47.73 28.33 17.33
CA PHE A 131 -49.07 28.61 17.84
C PHE A 131 -49.05 28.82 19.37
N HIS A 132 -48.28 29.81 19.83
CA HIS A 132 -48.64 30.52 21.06
C HIS A 132 -48.73 32.01 20.75
N CYS A 133 -49.68 32.31 19.84
CA CYS A 133 -50.30 33.63 19.75
C CYS A 133 -51.18 33.81 20.99
N GLY A 134 -51.18 35.04 21.53
CA GLY A 134 -51.70 35.44 22.82
C GLY A 134 -53.02 34.82 23.27
N THR A 135 -53.11 34.62 24.58
CA THR A 135 -54.40 34.65 25.28
C THR A 135 -54.16 35.35 26.61
N VAL A 136 -54.71 36.57 26.66
CA VAL A 136 -55.07 37.46 27.78
C VAL A 136 -54.38 37.33 29.14
#